data_AF-A0A2A4R0C9-F1
#
_entry.id   AF-A0A2A4R0C9-F1
#
_cell.length_a   1.000
_cell.length_b   1.000
_cell.length_c   1.000
_cell.angle_alpha   90.00
_cell.angle_beta   90.00
_cell.angle_gamma   90.00
#
_symmetry.space_group_name_H-M   'P 1'
#
loop_
_entity.id
_entity.type
_entity.pdbx_description
1 polymer ?
#
loop_
_entity_poly.entity_id
_entity_poly.type
_entity_poly.pdbx_seq_one_letter_code
_entity_poly.pdbx_strand_id
1 'polypeptide(L)' 'MAMMFEKEDALIIKVSPERVNELVAEGNGMEFNFTKKRFKEWVLIPLEFQDEYERYITEALTYAKSKKKK' A
#
# COMPACT_ATOMS: atom_id res chain seq x y z
N MET A 1 -21.97 -8.63 -10.81
CA MET A 1 -21.13 -7.43 -11.04
C MET A 1 -19.70 -7.88 -11.28
N ALA A 2 -19.22 -7.79 -12.52
CA ALA A 2 -17.79 -7.68 -12.77
C ALA A 2 -17.44 -6.21 -12.50
N MET A 3 -16.65 -5.94 -11.46
CA MET A 3 -16.08 -4.61 -11.27
C MET A 3 -15.10 -4.41 -12.42
N MET A 4 -15.43 -3.48 -13.33
CA MET A 4 -14.49 -3.02 -14.35
C MET A 4 -13.30 -2.44 -13.61
N PHE A 5 -12.15 -3.07 -13.85
CA PHE A 5 -10.85 -2.72 -13.31
C PHE A 5 -10.37 -1.47 -14.05
N GLU A 6 -10.53 -0.31 -13.44
CA GLU A 6 -9.71 0.83 -13.81
C GLU A 6 -8.30 0.49 -13.32
N LYS A 7 -7.36 0.31 -14.26
CA LYS A 7 -5.94 0.30 -13.95
C LYS A 7 -5.59 1.70 -13.46
N GLU A 8 -5.88 1.99 -12.20
CA GLU A 8 -5.34 3.17 -11.57
C GLU A 8 -3.82 2.96 -11.46
N ASP A 9 -3.05 3.85 -12.09
CA ASP A 9 -1.61 3.88 -11.93
C ASP A 9 -1.30 4.16 -10.45
N ALA A 10 -0.97 3.12 -9.71
CA ALA A 10 -0.76 3.19 -8.27
C ALA A 10 0.44 2.34 -7.86
N LEU A 11 1.22 2.84 -6.90
CA LEU A 11 2.29 2.07 -6.27
C LEU A 11 1.67 1.14 -5.21
N ILE A 12 1.94 -0.15 -5.33
CA ILE A 12 1.54 -1.13 -4.31
C ILE A 12 2.73 -1.43 -3.42
N ILE A 13 2.60 -1.14 -2.12
CA ILE A 13 3.65 -1.41 -1.13
C ILE A 13 3.15 -2.34 -0.02
N LYS A 14 4.11 -3.04 0.61
CA LYS A 14 3.88 -3.87 1.78
C LYS A 14 4.50 -3.24 3.02
N VAL A 15 3.66 -2.89 4.01
CA VAL A 15 4.06 -2.24 5.26
C VAL A 15 3.32 -2.86 6.46
N SER A 16 3.54 -2.36 7.68
CA SER A 16 2.83 -2.85 8.87
C SER A 16 1.33 -2.56 8.77
N PRO A 17 0.46 -3.38 9.38
CA PRO A 17 -0.99 -3.11 9.39
C PRO A 17 -1.36 -1.77 10.01
N GLU A 18 -0.60 -1.33 11.01
CA GLU A 18 -0.74 0.00 11.61
C GLU A 18 -0.49 1.08 10.56
N ARG A 19 0.61 0.97 9.80
CA ARG A 19 0.96 1.93 8.75
C ARG A 19 -0.04 1.94 7.60
N VAL A 20 -0.60 0.78 7.23
CA VAL A 20 -1.70 0.73 6.26
C VAL A 20 -2.89 1.55 6.75
N ASN A 21 -3.31 1.37 8.01
CA ASN A 21 -4.43 2.12 8.57
C ASN A 21 -4.14 3.63 8.63
N GLU A 22 -2.91 4.04 8.96
CA GLU A 22 -2.49 5.44 8.95
C GLU A 22 -2.61 6.05 7.55
N LEU A 23 -2.02 5.42 6.54
CA LEU A 23 -2.04 5.92 5.16
C LEU A 23 -3.47 6.04 4.61
N VAL A 24 -4.33 5.07 4.95
CA VAL A 24 -5.76 5.11 4.57
C VAL A 24 -6.51 6.20 5.33
N ALA A 25 -6.21 6.41 6.61
CA ALA A 25 -6.84 7.47 7.41
C ALA A 25 -6.41 8.88 6.99
N GLU A 26 -5.15 9.03 6.53
CA GLU A 26 -4.61 10.29 6.01
C GLU A 26 -5.10 10.62 4.59
N GLY A 27 -5.70 9.65 3.89
CA GLY A 27 -6.06 9.79 2.48
C GLY A 27 -4.89 9.62 1.51
N ASN A 28 -3.71 9.24 2.03
CA ASN A 28 -2.49 9.03 1.25
C ASN A 28 -2.42 7.63 0.61
N GLY A 29 -3.41 6.78 0.88
CA GLY A 29 -3.47 5.45 0.32
C GLY A 29 -4.84 4.79 0.43
N MET A 30 -4.99 3.69 -0.30
CA MET A 30 -6.21 2.91 -0.37
C MET A 30 -5.93 1.46 0.03
N GLU A 31 -6.93 0.81 0.62
CA GLU A 31 -6.81 -0.59 0.99
C GLU A 31 -6.67 -1.49 -0.24
N PHE A 32 -5.71 -2.41 -0.19
CA PHE A 32 -5.53 -3.40 -1.24
C PHE A 32 -6.69 -4.42 -1.22
N ASN A 33 -7.73 -4.16 -2.02
CA ASN A 33 -8.97 -4.95 -2.11
C ASN A 33 -9.17 -5.63 -3.48
N PHE A 34 -8.10 -5.90 -4.24
CA PHE A 34 -8.18 -6.55 -5.57
C PHE A 34 -8.69 -8.01 -5.53
N THR A 35 -8.85 -8.59 -4.35
CA THR A 35 -9.45 -9.92 -4.18
C THR A 35 -10.56 -9.86 -3.14
N LYS A 36 -11.36 -10.93 -3.01
CA LYS A 36 -12.34 -11.07 -1.92
C LYS A 36 -11.70 -11.11 -0.52
N LYS A 37 -10.36 -11.14 -0.41
CA LYS A 37 -9.60 -11.13 0.84
C LYS A 37 -8.97 -9.75 1.06
N ARG A 38 -9.15 -9.22 2.27
CA ARG A 38 -8.49 -8.00 2.73
C ARG A 38 -7.06 -8.30 3.15
N PHE A 39 -6.10 -7.63 2.51
CA PHE A 39 -4.69 -7.76 2.83
C PHE A 39 -4.24 -6.64 3.78
N LYS A 40 -4.18 -6.94 5.08
CA LYS A 40 -3.90 -5.94 6.13
C LYS A 40 -2.50 -5.32 6.07
N GLU A 41 -1.55 -5.93 5.36
CA GLU A 41 -0.16 -5.43 5.23
C GLU A 41 0.07 -4.72 3.88
N TRP A 42 -0.96 -4.52 3.07
CA TRP A 42 -0.83 -4.01 1.70
C TRP A 42 -1.68 -2.77 1.50
N VAL A 43 -1.08 -1.77 0.87
CA VAL A 43 -1.70 -0.47 0.58
C VAL A 43 -1.36 -0.05 -0.84
N LEU A 44 -2.33 0.60 -1.48
CA LEU A 44 -2.20 1.26 -2.76
C LEU A 44 -1.92 2.73 -2.52
N ILE A 45 -0.88 3.27 -3.14
CA ILE A 45 -0.59 4.70 -3.15
C ILE A 45 -0.96 5.24 -4.54
N PRO A 46 -1.95 6.14 -4.65
CA PRO A 46 -2.34 6.71 -5.94
C PRO A 46 -1.21 7.52 -6.61
N LEU A 47 -1.30 7.70 -7.93
CA LEU A 47 -0.34 8.49 -8.73
C LEU A 47 -0.15 9.92 -8.22
N GLU A 48 -1.16 10.50 -7.57
CA GLU A 48 -1.06 11.86 -7.01
C GLU A 48 0.09 12.01 -5.99
N PHE A 49 0.53 10.90 -5.37
CA PHE A 49 1.65 10.87 -4.45
C PHE A 49 2.93 10.29 -5.08
N GLN A 50 3.04 10.29 -6.41
CA GLN A 50 4.21 9.75 -7.13
C GLN A 50 5.53 10.39 -6.66
N ASP A 51 5.53 11.68 -6.34
CA ASP A 51 6.70 12.39 -5.83
C ASP A 51 7.22 11.80 -4.49
N GLU A 52 6.36 11.15 -3.71
CA GLU A 52 6.72 10.50 -2.44
C GLU A 52 6.98 8.99 -2.58
N TYR A 53 6.93 8.42 -3.78
CA TYR A 53 7.11 6.98 -3.97
C TYR A 53 8.44 6.45 -3.45
N GLU A 54 9.54 7.20 -3.60
CA GLU A 54 10.84 6.79 -3.08
C GLU A 54 10.81 6.59 -1.54
N ARG A 55 10.11 7.47 -0.84
CA ARG A 55 9.90 7.39 0.60
C ARG A 55 9.10 6.13 0.96
N TYR A 56 7.97 5.90 0.30
CA TYR A 56 7.14 4.73 0.52
C TYR A 56 7.86 3.41 0.21
N ILE A 57 8.67 3.36 -0.85
CA ILE A 57 9.51 2.21 -1.19
C ILE A 57 10.55 1.97 -0.10
N THR A 58 11.19 3.02 0.40
CA THR A 58 12.18 2.93 1.49
C THR A 58 11.55 2.42 2.79
N GLU A 59 10.33 2.88 3.12
CA GLU A 59 9.55 2.38 4.25
C GLU A 59 9.25 0.88 4.09
N ALA A 60 8.78 0.45 2.92
CA ALA A 60 8.49 -0.94 2.62
C ALA A 60 9.74 -1.83 2.69
N LEU A 61 10.88 -1.35 2.20
CA LEU A 61 12.17 -2.04 2.30
C LEU A 61 12.62 -2.18 3.76
N THR A 62 12.44 -1.13 4.56
CA THR A 62 12.76 -1.14 5.99
C THR A 62 11.90 -2.17 6.73
N TYR A 63 10.61 -2.21 6.42
CA TYR A 63 9.68 -3.21 6.95
C TYR A 63 10.05 -4.64 6.54
N ALA A 64 10.38 -4.86 5.27
CA ALA A 64 10.80 -6.18 4.78
C ALA A 64 12.09 -6.66 5.48
N LYS A 65 13.05 -5.75 5.72
CA LYS A 65 14.29 -6.05 6.45
C LYS A 65 14.03 -6.39 7.92
N SER A 66 13.10 -5.71 8.59
CA SER A 66 12.78 -6.00 10.00
C SER A 66 12.12 -7.39 10.16
N LYS A 67 11.32 -7.82 9.18
CA LYS A 67 10.70 -9.16 9.16
C LYS A 67 11.69 -10.30 8.91
N LYS A 68 12.79 -10.07 8.19
CA LYS A 68 13.83 -11.09 7.91
C LYS A 68 14.69 -11.45 9.12
N LYS A 69 14.68 -10.65 10.19
CA LYS A 69 15.48 -10.90 11.41
C LYS A 69 14.79 -11.84 12.42
N LYS A 70 13.76 -12.59 12.02
CA LYS A 70 13.02 -13.50 12.91
C LYS A 70 13.25 -14.96 12.55
#